data_AF-A0A3P7JTZ3-F1
#
_entry.id   AF-A0A3P7JTZ3-F1
#
_cell.length_a   1.000
_cell.length_b   1.000
_cell.length_c   1.000
_cell.angle_alpha   90.00
_cell.angle_beta   90.00
_cell.angle_gamma   90.00
#
_symmetry.space_group_name_H-M   'P 1'
#
loop_
_entity.id
_entity.type
_entity.pdbx_description
1 polymer ?
#
loop_
_entity_poly.entity_id
_entity_poly.type
_entity_poly.pdbx_seq_one_letter_code
_entity_poly.pdbx_strand_id
1 'polypeptide(L)'
;MGSNSAFSILYNAIVPEAQCPNLVRVGSVLDGGKYVCNPQAVNKNDCRIYSFGLNNEVSFDVNIQEITNKRCKIYGYDKVGRIYLTNSCRYE
;
A
#
# COMPACT_ATOMS: atom_id res chain seq x y z
N MET A 1 -39.70 9.27 -15.89
CA MET A 1 -38.91 8.03 -15.79
C MET A 1 -37.46 8.43 -15.61
N GLY A 2 -37.04 8.62 -14.36
CA GLY A 2 -35.76 9.25 -14.03
C GLY A 2 -34.87 8.34 -13.19
N SER A 3 -33.57 8.59 -13.27
CA SER A 3 -32.55 8.24 -12.28
C SER A 3 -32.29 6.74 -12.03
N ASN A 4 -31.58 6.08 -12.94
CA ASN A 4 -30.79 4.87 -12.60
C ASN A 4 -29.45 4.76 -13.35
N SER A 5 -29.28 5.40 -14.53
CA SER A 5 -28.02 5.34 -15.28
C SER A 5 -26.99 6.42 -14.91
N ALA A 6 -27.42 7.59 -14.45
CA ALA A 6 -26.49 8.68 -14.12
C ALA A 6 -25.64 8.37 -12.87
N PHE A 7 -26.25 7.75 -11.86
CA PHE A 7 -25.55 7.34 -10.64
C PHE A 7 -24.58 6.18 -10.89
N SER A 8 -24.89 5.23 -11.78
CA SER A 8 -23.98 4.13 -12.08
C SER A 8 -22.71 4.61 -12.78
N ILE A 9 -22.82 5.58 -13.69
CA ILE A 9 -21.65 6.22 -14.33
C ILE A 9 -20.80 6.94 -13.28
N LEU A 10 -21.44 7.69 -12.38
CA LEU A 10 -20.74 8.39 -11.30
C LEU A 10 -19.98 7.41 -10.40
N TYR A 11 -20.65 6.39 -9.86
CA TYR A 11 -20.03 5.42 -8.94
C TYR A 11 -18.96 4.53 -9.58
N ASN A 12 -18.98 4.36 -10.92
CA ASN A 12 -17.90 3.68 -11.64
C ASN A 12 -16.71 4.61 -11.95
N ALA A 13 -16.91 5.92 -11.94
CA ALA A 13 -15.88 6.91 -12.22
C ALA A 13 -15.19 7.45 -10.96
N ILE A 14 -15.92 7.53 -9.84
CA ILE A 14 -15.37 8.00 -8.57
C ILE A 14 -14.88 6.82 -7.72
N VAL A 15 -13.68 6.97 -7.17
CA VAL A 15 -13.17 6.04 -6.16
C VAL A 15 -13.41 6.68 -4.79
N PRO A 16 -14.06 5.98 -3.84
CA PRO A 16 -14.16 6.50 -2.49
C PRO A 16 -12.76 6.59 -1.89
N GLU A 17 -12.29 7.83 -1.67
CA GLU A 17 -11.02 8.13 -1.04
C GLU A 17 -11.24 8.79 0.31
N ALA A 18 -10.43 8.42 1.29
CA ALA A 18 -10.34 9.18 2.53
C ALA A 18 -9.66 10.51 2.24
N GLN A 19 -10.18 11.60 2.81
CA GLN A 19 -9.56 12.91 2.64
C GLN A 19 -8.13 12.90 3.19
N CYS A 20 -7.17 13.03 2.28
CA CYS A 20 -5.75 13.04 2.61
C CYS A 20 -5.05 14.24 1.95
N PRO A 21 -4.57 15.24 2.73
CA PRO A 21 -3.86 16.39 2.18
C PRO A 21 -2.52 16.06 1.52
N ASN A 22 -1.89 14.94 1.92
CA ASN A 22 -0.61 14.49 1.39
C ASN A 22 -0.75 13.05 0.88
N LEU A 23 -1.49 12.88 -0.21
CA LEU A 23 -1.67 11.58 -0.85
C LEU A 23 -0.47 11.28 -1.75
N VAL A 24 0.22 10.17 -1.50
CA VAL A 24 1.43 9.78 -2.22
C VAL A 24 1.22 8.44 -2.88
N ARG A 25 1.52 8.34 -4.19
CA ARG A 25 1.57 7.05 -4.87
C ARG A 25 2.88 6.33 -4.50
N VAL A 26 2.76 5.15 -3.91
CA VAL A 26 3.89 4.30 -3.53
C VAL A 26 3.94 3.07 -4.43
N GLY A 27 5.10 2.81 -5.03
CA GLY A 27 5.29 1.73 -5.99
C GLY A 27 4.91 2.12 -7.42
N SER A 28 4.61 1.11 -8.23
CA SER A 28 4.29 1.25 -9.66
C SER A 28 3.07 2.16 -9.91
N VAL A 29 3.08 2.91 -11.02
CA VAL A 29 1.92 3.69 -11.50
C VAL A 29 0.83 2.78 -12.07
N LEU A 30 1.21 1.59 -12.52
CA LEU A 30 0.31 0.54 -12.99
C LEU A 30 -0.12 -0.35 -11.81
N ASP A 31 -0.11 -1.67 -12.00
CA ASP A 31 -0.45 -2.62 -10.95
C ASP A 31 0.63 -2.69 -9.84
N GLY A 32 0.21 -3.07 -8.64
CA GLY A 32 1.05 -3.24 -7.45
C GLY A 32 1.25 -1.97 -6.60
N GLY A 33 1.22 -0.77 -7.20
CA GLY A 33 1.36 0.47 -6.43
C GLY A 33 0.04 0.92 -5.77
N LYS A 34 0.14 1.57 -4.61
CA LYS A 34 -1.02 2.05 -3.84
C LYS A 34 -0.88 3.53 -3.47
N TYR A 35 -1.99 4.23 -3.37
CA TYR A 35 -2.02 5.56 -2.76
C TYR A 35 -2.00 5.43 -1.24
N VAL A 36 -1.03 6.09 -0.60
CA VAL A 36 -0.81 6.07 0.85
C VAL A 36 -0.87 7.49 1.37
N CYS A 37 -1.62 7.70 2.46
CA CYS A 37 -1.71 9.00 3.08
C CYS A 37 -0.49 9.29 3.96
N ASN A 38 0.25 10.34 3.61
CA ASN A 38 1.42 10.84 4.32
C ASN A 38 2.37 9.74 4.83
N PRO A 39 2.95 8.91 3.94
CA PRO A 39 3.79 7.78 4.34
C PRO A 39 5.04 8.20 5.14
N GLN A 40 5.48 9.46 5.02
CA GLN A 40 6.60 9.99 5.79
C GLN A 40 6.24 10.34 7.25
N ALA A 41 4.95 10.40 7.61
CA ALA A 41 4.51 10.69 8.97
C ALA A 41 4.45 9.48 9.89
N VAL A 42 4.79 8.28 9.41
CA VAL A 42 4.91 7.09 10.29
C VAL A 42 5.89 7.37 11.43
N ASN A 43 5.76 6.67 12.56
CA ASN A 43 6.58 6.92 13.74
C ASN A 43 8.08 6.82 13.42
N LYS A 44 8.89 7.73 13.98
CA LYS A 44 10.36 7.72 13.85
C LYS A 44 10.98 6.58 14.65
N ASN A 45 10.36 6.20 15.77
CA ASN A 45 10.83 5.15 16.66
C ASN A 45 9.87 3.97 16.60
N ASP A 46 10.41 2.74 16.52
CA ASP A 46 9.64 1.50 16.57
C ASP A 46 8.47 1.41 15.55
N CYS A 47 8.73 1.77 14.30
CA CYS A 47 7.76 1.64 13.22
C CYS A 47 7.61 0.16 12.80
N ARG A 48 6.36 -0.33 12.76
CA ARG A 48 6.02 -1.67 12.26
C ARG A 48 4.95 -1.56 11.18
N ILE A 49 5.18 -2.21 10.04
CA ILE A 49 4.21 -2.31 8.94
C ILE A 49 3.85 -3.79 8.79
N TYR A 50 2.56 -4.09 8.74
CA TYR A 50 2.06 -5.43 8.48
C TYR A 50 1.42 -5.44 7.09
N SER A 51 2.00 -6.23 6.18
CA SER A 51 1.59 -6.32 4.79
C SER A 51 0.99 -7.68 4.52
N PHE A 52 -0.25 -7.71 4.05
CA PHE A 52 -1.02 -8.93 3.85
C PHE A 52 -1.40 -9.09 2.38
N GLY A 53 -1.42 -10.34 1.91
CA GLY A 53 -1.87 -10.68 0.57
C GLY A 53 -0.82 -10.35 -0.50
N LEU A 54 0.45 -10.65 -0.22
CA LEU A 54 1.58 -10.36 -1.10
C LEU A 54 1.47 -11.06 -2.45
N ASN A 55 0.95 -12.30 -2.49
CA ASN A 55 0.86 -13.08 -3.73
C ASN A 55 2.21 -13.19 -4.47
N ASN A 56 3.28 -13.51 -3.72
CA ASN A 56 4.68 -13.49 -4.18
C ASN A 56 5.17 -12.17 -4.81
N GLU A 57 4.50 -11.05 -4.53
CA GLU A 57 4.87 -9.72 -4.99
C GLU A 57 5.23 -8.86 -3.76
N VAL A 58 6.44 -8.31 -3.74
CA VAL A 58 6.96 -7.50 -2.61
C VAL A 58 7.42 -6.11 -3.05
N SER A 59 7.21 -5.72 -4.31
CA SER A 59 7.62 -4.43 -4.84
C SER A 59 6.99 -3.28 -4.05
N PHE A 60 5.72 -3.40 -3.65
CA PHE A 60 5.08 -2.37 -2.84
C PHE A 60 5.81 -2.18 -1.51
N ASP A 61 6.14 -3.29 -0.84
CA ASP A 61 6.82 -3.29 0.45
C ASP A 61 8.23 -2.71 0.36
N VAL A 62 8.96 -3.02 -0.70
CA VAL A 62 10.27 -2.40 -0.96
C VAL A 62 10.09 -0.88 -1.12
N ASN A 63 9.12 -0.44 -1.91
CA ASN A 63 8.88 0.99 -2.15
C ASN A 63 8.44 1.74 -0.88
N ILE A 64 7.56 1.15 -0.05
CA ILE A 64 7.17 1.79 1.22
C ILE A 64 8.33 1.78 2.22
N GLN A 65 9.22 0.79 2.16
CA GLN A 65 10.44 0.77 2.96
C GLN A 65 11.39 1.90 2.57
N GLU A 66 11.57 2.16 1.27
CA GLU A 66 12.40 3.28 0.78
C GLU A 66 11.80 4.65 1.15
N ILE A 67 10.50 4.87 0.93
CA ILE A 67 9.83 6.14 1.28
C ILE A 67 9.88 6.42 2.80
N THR A 68 9.87 5.36 3.61
CA THR A 68 10.00 5.48 5.07
C THR A 68 11.46 5.53 5.52
N ASN A 69 12.44 5.67 4.63
CA ASN A 69 13.88 5.69 4.93
C ASN A 69 14.34 4.44 5.70
N LYS A 70 13.77 3.27 5.39
CA LYS A 70 14.10 1.96 5.97
C LYS A 70 13.94 1.86 7.49
N ARG A 71 13.26 2.82 8.12
CA ARG A 71 13.08 2.85 9.58
C ARG A 71 11.97 1.93 10.09
N CYS A 72 11.14 1.42 9.19
CA CYS A 72 10.04 0.53 9.52
C CYS A 72 10.47 -0.92 9.35
N LYS A 73 10.13 -1.75 10.35
CA LYS A 73 10.19 -3.20 10.22
C LYS A 73 8.92 -3.68 9.55
N ILE A 74 9.06 -4.33 8.39
CA ILE A 74 7.92 -4.80 7.61
C ILE A 74 7.75 -6.31 7.79
N TYR A 75 6.53 -6.72 8.10
CA TYR A 75 6.11 -8.10 8.27
C TYR A 75 5.15 -8.46 7.13
N GLY A 76 5.62 -9.32 6.22
CA GLY A 76 4.86 -9.80 5.08
C GLY A 76 4.13 -11.09 5.37
N TYR A 77 2.88 -11.20 4.93
CA TYR A 77 2.06 -12.39 5.06
C TYR A 77 1.43 -12.72 3.72
N ASP A 78 1.77 -13.89 3.21
CA ASP A 78 1.14 -14.48 2.04
C ASP A 78 0.25 -15.65 2.45
N LYS A 79 -0.71 -16.00 1.60
CA LYS A 79 -1.56 -17.17 1.78
C LYS A 79 -0.73 -18.46 1.85
N VAL A 80 0.41 -18.50 1.16
CA VAL A 80 1.31 -19.66 1.11
C VAL A 80 2.37 -19.69 2.21
N GLY A 81 2.54 -18.62 3.00
CA GLY A 81 3.59 -18.54 4.03
C GLY A 81 3.85 -17.14 4.56
N ARG A 82 4.84 -16.97 5.45
CA ARG A 82 5.27 -15.66 5.96
C ARG A 82 6.51 -15.18 5.22
N ILE A 83 6.62 -13.86 5.02
CA ILE A 83 7.79 -13.22 4.41
C ILE A 83 8.33 -12.18 5.40
N TYR A 84 9.60 -12.30 5.79
CA TYR A 84 10.27 -11.30 6.63
C TYR A 84 11.07 -10.33 5.77
N LEU A 85 10.67 -9.06 5.77
CA LEU A 85 11.36 -8.01 5.05
C LEU A 85 12.27 -7.24 6.00
N THR A 86 13.44 -7.82 6.29
CA THR A 86 14.48 -7.17 7.11
C THR A 86 15.80 -7.11 6.35
N ASN A 87 16.22 -5.91 5.93
CA ASN A 87 17.53 -5.55 5.32
C ASN A 87 18.02 -6.38 4.10
N SER A 88 17.37 -7.48 3.75
CA SER A 88 17.49 -8.27 2.53
C SER A 88 16.18 -9.03 2.37
N CYS A 89 15.48 -8.89 1.24
CA CYS A 89 14.30 -9.70 0.96
C CYS A 89 14.74 -11.16 0.86
N ARG A 90 14.32 -12.01 1.81
CA ARG A 90 14.52 -13.46 1.71
C ARG A 90 13.18 -14.17 1.88
N TYR A 91 12.95 -15.12 0.99
CA TYR A 91 11.96 -16.17 1.20
C TYR A 91 12.56 -17.15 2.23
N GLU A 92 11.86 -17.39 3.33
CA GLU A 92 12.11 -18.55 4.21
C GLU A 92 10.98 -19.56 4.04
#